data_AF-A0A087U4A0-F1
#
_entry.id   AF-A0A087U4A0-F1
#
_cell.length_a   1.000
_cell.length_b   1.000
_cell.length_c   1.000
_cell.angle_alpha   90.00
_cell.angle_beta   90.00
_cell.angle_gamma   90.00
#
_symmetry.space_group_name_H-M   'P 1'
#
loop_
_entity.id
_entity.type
_entity.pdbx_description
1 polymer ?
#
loop_
_entity_poly.entity_id
_entity_poly.type
_entity_poly.pdbx_seq_one_letter_code
_entity_poly.pdbx_strand_id
1 'polypeptide(L)'
;MLLPSLDAHISCDESNEYEMFFKGIPNCSCGDGVPFRLFSIISNKRGIKFLRYLLSALPVQSSLFSYGCCELFLMLSKAEYQCMTAEPKENFSMYRWSTVLYNLFFEIKCLKKFSSES
;
A
#
# COMPACT_ATOMS: atom_id res chain seq x y z
N MET A 1 -4.54 -21.84 9.08
CA MET A 1 -4.19 -20.69 9.94
C MET A 1 -4.89 -19.48 9.34
N LEU A 2 -5.76 -18.80 10.10
CA LEU A 2 -6.44 -17.58 9.63
C LEU A 2 -5.49 -16.39 9.85
N LEU A 3 -5.34 -15.53 8.84
CA LEU A 3 -4.59 -14.28 8.98
C LEU A 3 -5.49 -13.24 9.67
N PRO A 4 -4.94 -12.41 10.57
CA PRO A 4 -5.71 -11.30 11.14
C PRO A 4 -6.07 -10.31 10.03
N SER A 5 -7.31 -9.80 10.04
CA SER A 5 -7.82 -8.83 9.07
C SER A 5 -8.20 -7.53 9.76
N LEU A 6 -7.94 -6.40 9.09
CA LEU A 6 -8.31 -5.06 9.55
C LEU A 6 -9.26 -4.43 8.54
N ASP A 7 -10.44 -3.99 8.98
CA ASP A 7 -11.36 -3.25 8.12
C ASP A 7 -10.91 -1.79 7.98
N ALA A 8 -10.85 -1.29 6.75
CA ALA A 8 -10.43 0.09 6.45
C ALA A 8 -11.45 1.17 6.90
N HIS A 9 -12.43 0.82 7.73
CA HIS A 9 -13.50 1.69 8.22
C HIS A 9 -13.22 2.34 9.57
N ILE A 10 -12.10 2.02 10.20
CA ILE A 10 -11.78 2.49 11.54
C ILE A 10 -11.60 4.01 11.52
N SER A 11 -12.63 4.72 11.96
CA SER A 11 -12.56 6.11 12.35
C SER A 11 -11.58 6.25 13.51
N CYS A 12 -10.85 7.36 13.56
CA CYS A 12 -9.78 7.66 14.52
C CYS A 12 -10.11 7.53 16.03
N ASP A 13 -11.31 7.10 16.42
CA ASP A 13 -11.73 6.86 17.81
C ASP A 13 -11.39 5.45 18.34
N GLU A 14 -10.99 4.50 17.48
CA GLU A 14 -10.63 3.11 17.88
C GLU A 14 -9.11 2.85 17.77
N SER A 15 -8.29 3.76 18.31
CA SER A 15 -6.83 3.60 18.38
C SER A 15 -6.39 2.26 18.99
N ASN A 16 -7.20 1.72 19.90
CA ASN A 16 -6.94 0.49 20.64
C ASN A 16 -6.97 -0.76 19.73
N GLU A 17 -7.89 -0.85 18.78
CA GLU A 17 -7.98 -2.00 17.87
C GLU A 17 -6.81 -2.02 16.88
N TYR A 18 -6.43 -0.85 16.38
CA TYR A 18 -5.25 -0.69 15.54
C TYR A 18 -3.98 -1.10 16.29
N GLU A 19 -3.78 -0.62 17.51
CA GLU A 19 -2.63 -1.01 18.34
C GLU A 19 -2.62 -2.50 18.67
N MET A 20 -3.80 -3.10 18.93
CA MET A 20 -3.91 -4.54 19.14
C MET A 20 -3.58 -5.35 17.88
N PHE A 21 -3.97 -4.88 16.70
CA PHE A 21 -3.68 -5.56 15.43
C PHE A 21 -2.18 -5.62 15.15
N PHE A 22 -1.46 -4.53 15.41
CA PHE A 22 -0.01 -4.47 15.23
C PHE A 22 0.78 -4.91 16.47
N LYS A 23 0.11 -5.45 17.49
CA LYS A 23 0.77 -5.90 18.73
C LYS A 23 1.74 -7.03 18.45
N GLY A 24 2.99 -6.85 18.88
CA GLY A 24 4.05 -7.84 18.73
C GLY A 24 4.81 -7.75 17.41
N ILE A 25 4.46 -6.82 16.52
CA ILE A 25 5.30 -6.49 15.36
C ILE A 25 6.53 -5.71 15.87
N PRO A 26 7.75 -6.17 15.55
CA PRO A 26 8.95 -5.48 15.96
C PRO A 26 9.04 -4.13 15.24
N ASN A 27 9.52 -3.11 15.95
CA ASN A 27 9.90 -1.87 15.31
C ASN A 27 11.32 -2.04 14.74
N CYS A 28 11.43 -2.01 13.42
CA CYS A 28 12.69 -2.22 12.71
C CYS A 28 13.07 -0.96 11.93
N SER A 29 14.35 -0.61 11.92
CA SER A 29 14.81 0.45 11.02
C SER A 29 14.76 -0.05 9.57
N CYS A 30 14.57 0.87 8.62
CA CYS A 30 14.58 0.51 7.20
C CYS A 30 16.00 0.08 6.79
N GLY A 31 16.23 -1.23 6.72
CA GLY A 31 17.54 -1.84 6.51
C GLY A 31 17.73 -3.15 7.28
N ASP A 32 17.05 -3.29 8.42
CA ASP A 32 17.17 -4.47 9.30
C ASP A 32 16.28 -5.64 8.88
N GLY A 33 15.41 -5.43 7.90
CA GLY A 33 14.50 -6.42 7.35
C GLY A 33 13.07 -5.91 7.18
N VAL A 34 12.16 -6.83 6.86
CA VAL A 34 10.73 -6.55 6.66
C VAL A 34 9.97 -6.94 7.93
N PRO A 35 9.39 -5.97 8.68
CA PRO A 35 8.74 -6.24 9.96
C PRO A 35 7.41 -6.99 9.79
N PHE A 36 6.70 -6.75 8.68
CA PHE A 36 5.45 -7.44 8.34
C PHE A 36 5.11 -7.30 6.85
N ARG A 37 4.15 -8.11 6.40
CA ARG A 37 3.58 -8.10 5.04
C ARG A 37 2.08 -7.81 5.11
N LEU A 38 1.60 -6.84 4.33
CA LEU A 38 0.19 -6.52 4.22
C LEU A 38 -0.39 -7.09 2.91
N PHE A 39 -1.47 -7.85 3.00
CA PHE A 39 -2.22 -8.34 1.84
C PHE A 39 -3.56 -7.63 1.78
N SER A 40 -3.87 -6.99 0.65
CA SER A 40 -5.14 -6.27 0.51
C SER A 40 -5.69 -6.31 -0.91
N ILE A 41 -7.02 -6.28 -1.00
CA ILE A 41 -7.76 -6.10 -2.25
C ILE A 41 -8.30 -4.68 -2.28
N ILE A 42 -7.89 -3.94 -3.29
CA ILE A 42 -8.22 -2.54 -3.43
C ILE A 42 -9.34 -2.38 -4.47
N SER A 43 -10.49 -1.88 -4.03
CA SER A 43 -11.66 -1.64 -4.88
C SER A 43 -11.79 -0.16 -5.28
N ASN A 44 -12.18 0.09 -6.53
CA ASN A 44 -12.04 1.38 -7.25
C ASN A 44 -12.44 2.66 -6.46
N LYS A 45 -13.45 2.64 -5.59
CA LYS A 45 -13.86 3.86 -4.84
C LYS A 45 -13.03 4.13 -3.60
N ARG A 46 -12.53 3.10 -2.92
CA ARG A 46 -11.71 3.21 -1.70
C ARG A 46 -10.22 3.17 -1.99
N GLY A 47 -9.85 2.60 -3.12
CA GLY A 47 -8.46 2.42 -3.52
C GLY A 47 -7.69 3.69 -3.71
N ILE A 48 -8.24 4.66 -4.41
CA ILE A 48 -7.58 5.95 -4.63
C ILE A 48 -7.27 6.65 -3.29
N LYS A 49 -8.18 6.55 -2.30
CA LYS A 49 -7.95 7.15 -0.97
C LYS A 49 -6.82 6.43 -0.23
N PHE A 50 -6.84 5.10 -0.20
CA PHE A 50 -5.80 4.30 0.43
C PHE A 50 -4.43 4.52 -0.22
N LEU A 51 -4.37 4.51 -1.56
CA LEU A 51 -3.14 4.76 -2.30
C LEU A 51 -2.59 6.17 -2.04
N ARG A 52 -3.43 7.21 -1.99
CA ARG A 52 -2.97 8.55 -1.60
C ARG A 52 -2.49 8.60 -0.16
N TYR A 53 -3.18 7.89 0.73
CA TYR A 53 -2.81 7.78 2.12
C TYR A 53 -1.40 7.21 2.29
N LEU A 54 -1.04 6.13 1.56
CA LEU A 54 0.31 5.56 1.59
C LEU A 54 1.39 6.60 1.27
N LEU A 55 1.17 7.40 0.22
CA LEU A 55 2.10 8.46 -0.19
C LEU A 55 2.26 9.57 0.86
N SER A 56 1.21 9.83 1.66
CA SER A 56 1.27 10.82 2.73
C SER A 56 1.88 10.28 4.03
N ALA A 57 1.65 9.00 4.33
CA ALA A 57 2.04 8.40 5.60
C ALA A 57 3.52 7.98 5.63
N LEU A 58 4.06 7.56 4.48
CA LEU A 58 5.42 7.03 4.38
C LEU A 58 6.51 8.07 4.70
N PRO A 59 6.50 9.31 4.14
CA PRO A 59 7.60 10.26 4.36
C PRO A 59 7.78 10.67 5.81
N VAL A 60 6.70 10.65 6.59
CA VAL A 60 6.69 11.00 8.01
C VAL A 60 6.73 9.77 8.93
N GLN A 61 6.93 8.57 8.37
CA GLN A 61 6.99 7.29 9.10
C GLN A 61 5.81 7.09 10.07
N SER A 62 4.59 7.35 9.59
CA SER A 62 3.37 7.27 10.40
C SER A 62 2.56 6.00 10.11
N SER A 63 1.66 5.65 11.03
CA SER A 63 0.77 4.48 10.92
C SER A 63 1.54 3.20 10.64
N LEU A 64 1.26 2.50 9.54
CA LEU A 64 1.86 1.20 9.23
C LEU A 64 3.38 1.32 8.98
N PHE A 65 3.86 2.50 8.62
CA PHE A 65 5.28 2.77 8.40
C PHE A 65 6.05 3.14 9.67
N SER A 66 5.37 3.30 10.82
CA SER A 66 6.06 3.56 12.11
C SER A 66 6.79 2.33 12.65
N TYR A 67 6.48 1.14 12.12
CA TYR A 67 7.11 -0.12 12.48
C TYR A 67 8.30 -0.48 11.57
N GLY A 68 8.56 0.32 10.52
CA GLY A 68 9.61 0.09 9.54
C GLY A 68 9.11 -0.14 8.12
N CYS A 69 10.00 -0.66 7.27
CA CYS A 69 9.74 -0.87 5.85
C CYS A 69 8.99 -2.18 5.58
N CYS A 70 7.66 -2.11 5.52
CA CYS A 70 6.79 -3.24 5.22
C CYS A 70 6.69 -3.56 3.72
N GLU A 71 6.29 -4.79 3.40
CA GLU A 71 5.93 -5.18 2.02
C GLU A 71 4.41 -5.16 1.82
N LEU A 72 3.97 -4.63 0.67
CA LEU A 72 2.56 -4.51 0.32
C LEU A 72 2.22 -5.43 -0.87
N PHE A 73 1.31 -6.36 -0.65
CA PHE A 73 0.76 -7.27 -1.67
C PHE A 73 -0.67 -6.84 -2.00
N LEU A 74 -0.81 -6.06 -3.06
CA LEU A 74 -2.08 -5.42 -3.42
C LEU A 74 -2.68 -6.03 -4.68
N MET A 75 -3.95 -6.39 -4.63
CA MET A 75 -4.76 -6.61 -5.83
C MET A 75 -5.41 -5.29 -6.23
N LEU A 76 -5.02 -4.75 -7.38
CA LEU A 76 -5.45 -3.44 -7.89
C LEU A 76 -6.18 -3.59 -9.23
N SER A 77 -6.97 -2.58 -9.60
CA SER A 77 -7.43 -2.46 -10.98
C SER A 77 -6.26 -2.15 -11.94
N LYS A 78 -6.42 -2.48 -13.23
CA LYS A 78 -5.43 -2.15 -14.28
C LYS A 78 -5.12 -0.64 -14.30
N ALA A 79 -6.15 0.20 -14.15
CA ALA A 79 -5.99 1.65 -14.18
C ALA A 79 -5.16 2.17 -13.00
N GLU A 80 -5.41 1.68 -11.78
CA GLU A 80 -4.64 2.07 -10.61
C GLU A 80 -3.17 1.63 -10.73
N TYR A 81 -2.93 0.39 -11.17
CA TYR A 81 -1.57 -0.10 -11.41
C TYR A 81 -0.83 0.75 -12.45
N GLN A 82 -1.49 1.10 -13.56
CA GLN A 82 -0.91 1.96 -14.59
C GLN A 82 -0.61 3.37 -14.07
N CYS A 83 -1.47 3.96 -13.24
CA CYS A 83 -1.20 5.26 -12.61
C CYS A 83 0.02 5.23 -11.68
N MET A 84 0.30 4.09 -11.04
CA MET A 84 1.46 3.94 -10.14
C MET A 84 2.77 3.70 -10.89
N THR A 85 2.71 3.03 -12.05
CA THR A 85 3.89 2.53 -12.77
C THR A 85 4.12 3.18 -14.14
N ALA A 86 3.30 4.18 -14.51
CA ALA A 86 3.44 4.85 -15.80
C ALA A 86 4.84 5.45 -15.97
N GLU A 87 5.36 5.35 -17.18
CA GLU A 87 6.61 5.97 -17.57
C GLU A 87 6.35 7.16 -18.51
N PRO A 88 7.20 8.21 -18.47
CA PRO A 88 7.06 9.37 -19.34
C PRO A 88 7.03 9.04 -20.83
N LYS A 89 7.67 7.94 -21.25
CA LYS A 89 7.85 7.58 -22.66
C LYS A 89 6.75 6.69 -23.23
N GLU A 90 6.10 5.89 -22.39
CA GLU A 90 5.15 4.85 -22.87
C GLU A 90 3.70 5.13 -22.47
N ASN A 91 3.46 5.86 -21.37
CA ASN A 91 2.13 6.08 -20.82
C ASN A 91 1.96 7.51 -20.25
N PHE A 92 2.46 8.51 -20.98
CA PHE A 92 2.50 9.91 -20.52
C PHE A 92 1.13 10.46 -20.06
N SER A 93 0.02 10.05 -20.70
CA SER A 93 -1.33 10.49 -20.32
C SER A 93 -1.75 10.06 -18.91
N MET A 94 -1.18 8.96 -18.41
CA MET A 94 -1.39 8.42 -17.06
C MET A 94 -0.29 8.86 -16.08
N TYR A 95 0.76 9.50 -16.57
CA TYR A 95 1.87 9.97 -15.75
C TYR A 95 1.46 11.19 -14.93
N ARG A 96 1.49 11.07 -13.61
CA ARG A 96 1.10 12.12 -12.66
C ARG A 96 2.18 12.29 -11.59
N TRP A 97 2.09 13.36 -10.81
CA TRP A 97 2.97 13.58 -9.66
C TRP A 97 2.98 12.38 -8.70
N SER A 98 1.83 11.70 -8.53
CA SER A 98 1.72 10.51 -7.69
C SER A 98 2.54 9.34 -8.23
N THR A 99 2.63 9.19 -9.56
CA THR A 99 3.47 8.18 -10.22
C THR A 99 4.94 8.37 -9.84
N VAL A 100 5.41 9.62 -9.84
CA VAL A 100 6.79 9.96 -9.45
C VAL A 100 7.05 9.55 -8.01
N LEU A 101 6.16 9.89 -7.08
CA LEU A 101 6.31 9.52 -5.68
C LEU A 101 6.27 8.01 -5.49
N TYR A 102 5.38 7.30 -6.18
CA TYR A 102 5.33 5.85 -6.12
C TYR A 102 6.63 5.20 -6.57
N ASN A 103 7.22 5.65 -7.68
CA ASN A 103 8.49 5.14 -8.17
C ASN A 103 9.69 5.50 -7.29
N LEU A 104 9.62 6.62 -6.56
CA LEU A 104 10.66 7.01 -5.61
C LEU A 104 10.60 6.23 -4.30
N PHE A 105 9.40 5.90 -3.86
CA PHE A 105 9.14 5.32 -2.54
C PHE A 105 9.06 3.81 -2.53
N PHE A 106 8.67 3.19 -3.64
CA PHE A 106 8.39 1.76 -3.71
C PHE A 106 9.06 1.11 -4.91
N GLU A 107 9.61 -0.09 -4.68
CA GLU A 107 9.94 -1.01 -5.76
C GLU A 107 8.67 -1.79 -6.16
N ILE A 108 8.02 -1.38 -7.25
CA ILE A 108 6.73 -1.94 -7.66
C ILE A 108 6.95 -3.07 -8.67
N LYS A 109 6.44 -4.28 -8.35
CA LYS A 109 6.49 -5.45 -9.23
C LYS A 109 5.11 -6.07 -9.44
N CYS A 110 4.72 -6.30 -10.69
CA CYS A 110 3.52 -7.08 -11.01
C CYS A 110 3.79 -8.58 -10.78
N LEU A 111 3.07 -9.19 -9.85
CA LEU A 111 3.20 -10.62 -9.54
C LEU A 111 2.33 -11.50 -10.45
N LYS A 112 1.06 -11.11 -10.65
CA LYS A 112 0.12 -11.85 -11.48
C LYS A 112 -0.96 -10.91 -12.03
N LYS A 113 -1.39 -11.18 -13.26
CA LYS A 113 -2.54 -10.51 -13.90
C LYS A 113 -3.73 -11.46 -13.84
N PHE A 114 -4.89 -10.93 -13.49
CA PHE A 114 -6.16 -11.66 -13.53
C PHE A 114 -7.00 -11.06 -14.66
N SER A 115 -7.31 -11.86 -15.68
CA SER A 115 -8.36 -11.55 -16.63
C SER A 115 -9.66 -12.12 -16.10
N SER A 116 -10.73 -11.31 -16.07
CA SER A 116 -12.08 -11.86 -16.04
C SER A 116 -12.30 -12.52 -17.40
N GLU A 117 -12.15 -13.85 -17.47
CA GLU A 117 -12.70 -14.60 -18.60
C GLU A 117 -14.22 -14.42 -18.54
N SER A 118 -14.74 -13.65 -19.50
CA SER A 118 -16.17 -13.43 -19.74
C SER A 118 -16.34 -13.11 -21.22
#